data_AF-A0A5C3FDT1-F1
#
_entry.id   AF-A0A5C3FDT1-F1
#
_cell.length_a   1.000
_cell.length_b   1.000
_cell.length_c   1.000
_cell.angle_alpha   90.00
_cell.angle_beta   90.00
_cell.angle_gamma   90.00
#
_symmetry.space_group_name_H-M   'P 1'
#
loop_
_entity.id
_entity.type
_entity.pdbx_description
1 polymer ?
#
loop_
_entity_poly.entity_id
_entity_poly.type
_entity_poly.pdbx_seq_one_letter_code
_entity_poly.pdbx_strand_id
1 'polypeptide(L)'
;MKFFSASSLAVAFAVAGMANAAAIPAQAGQADGNALESRAAAGAAAKFIFKAIGSAAVAESISEAFKTLGSIGKWDQARETFTKNTVQAMWDRRPSQAHAAVCYNMGYTVSNTNEMTPATKVEFSLGSLHTDYDCFYMWGPDNHFNSQGDGGYINLATITQGNCSFDGKTSDVYCA
;
A
#
# COMPACT_ATOMS: atom_id res chain seq x y z
N MET A 1 56.40 -13.50 31.77
CA MET A 1 55.09 -13.53 31.07
C MET A 1 55.38 -13.81 29.61
N LYS A 2 54.90 -14.95 29.09
CA LYS A 2 55.30 -15.55 27.81
C LYS A 2 54.52 -14.94 26.63
N PHE A 3 55.27 -14.58 25.59
CA PHE A 3 55.01 -14.54 24.15
C PHE A 3 53.61 -14.95 23.63
N PHE A 4 53.07 -14.23 22.64
CA PHE A 4 53.12 -14.63 21.21
C PHE A 4 52.43 -13.59 20.30
N SER A 5 53.15 -13.27 19.22
CA SER A 5 52.69 -12.63 17.99
C SER A 5 51.95 -13.66 17.11
N ALA A 6 50.88 -13.25 16.42
CA ALA A 6 50.36 -13.91 15.21
C ALA A 6 49.44 -12.89 14.49
N SER A 7 49.90 -12.30 13.38
CA SER A 7 49.85 -12.86 12.03
C SER A 7 48.44 -12.82 11.42
N SER A 8 48.27 -11.82 10.57
CA SER A 8 47.62 -11.86 9.25
C SER A 8 46.75 -13.07 8.92
N LEU A 9 45.47 -12.80 8.64
CA LEU A 9 44.79 -13.45 7.53
C LEU A 9 43.86 -12.43 6.86
N ALA A 10 44.40 -11.74 5.85
CA ALA A 10 43.59 -11.05 4.86
C ALA A 10 42.93 -12.12 3.99
N VAL A 11 41.62 -12.30 4.11
CA VAL A 11 40.86 -13.11 3.18
C VAL A 11 40.47 -12.21 2.01
N ALA A 12 41.32 -12.18 1.00
CA ALA A 12 41.02 -11.61 -0.30
C ALA A 12 40.20 -12.63 -1.10
N PHE A 13 38.88 -12.46 -1.17
CA PHE A 13 38.09 -13.08 -2.24
C PHE A 13 38.11 -12.16 -3.45
N ALA A 14 39.02 -12.44 -4.39
CA ALA A 14 38.93 -11.94 -5.74
C ALA A 14 37.83 -12.73 -6.47
N VAL A 15 36.70 -12.08 -6.75
CA VAL A 15 35.75 -12.56 -7.77
C VAL A 15 35.89 -11.65 -8.96
N ALA A 16 36.67 -12.11 -9.94
CA ALA A 16 36.64 -11.57 -11.29
C ALA A 16 35.35 -12.06 -11.95
N GLY A 17 34.43 -11.13 -12.21
CA GLY A 17 33.22 -11.36 -12.96
C GLY A 17 32.71 -10.02 -13.47
N MET A 18 33.20 -9.57 -14.62
CA MET A 18 32.63 -8.44 -15.33
C MET A 18 31.32 -8.90 -15.97
N ALA A 19 30.21 -8.48 -15.39
CA ALA A 19 28.94 -8.36 -16.10
C ALA A 19 28.41 -6.97 -15.80
N ASN A 20 28.40 -6.10 -16.82
CA ASN A 20 27.71 -4.82 -16.80
C ASN A 20 26.21 -5.09 -16.59
N ALA A 21 25.77 -5.04 -15.34
CA ALA A 21 24.40 -4.70 -15.00
C ALA A 21 24.49 -3.38 -14.22
N ALA A 22 23.88 -2.33 -14.77
CA ALA A 22 23.81 -1.03 -14.15
C ALA A 22 23.37 -1.21 -12.68
N ALA A 23 24.24 -0.81 -11.76
CA ALA A 23 23.92 -0.77 -10.34
C ALA A 23 22.73 0.18 -10.17
N ILE A 24 21.54 -0.37 -9.92
CA ILE A 24 20.47 0.38 -9.29
C ILE A 24 21.01 0.72 -7.89
N PRO A 25 21.23 1.99 -7.55
CA PRO A 25 21.69 2.30 -6.22
C PRO A 25 20.56 1.94 -5.25
N ALA A 26 20.80 0.92 -4.43
CA ALA A 26 20.08 0.70 -3.20
C ALA A 26 20.36 1.91 -2.30
N GLN A 27 19.50 2.93 -2.34
CA GLN A 27 19.60 4.06 -1.42
C GLN A 27 18.76 3.80 -0.18
N ALA A 28 19.50 3.56 0.89
CA ALA A 28 19.18 3.61 2.30
C ALA A 28 18.01 4.53 2.68
N GLY A 29 17.08 3.96 3.46
CA GLY A 29 16.13 4.66 4.31
C GLY A 29 15.73 3.73 5.45
N GLN A 30 16.49 3.76 6.54
CA GLN A 30 16.25 2.98 7.75
C GLN A 30 15.64 3.92 8.79
N ALA A 31 14.34 3.75 9.12
CA ALA A 31 13.76 4.04 10.44
C ALA A 31 12.27 3.60 10.53
N ASP A 32 12.03 2.73 11.51
CA ASP A 32 10.81 2.48 12.28
C ASP A 32 9.58 1.82 11.63
N GLY A 33 8.94 0.93 12.39
CA GLY A 33 8.07 -0.16 11.92
C GLY A 33 6.98 0.21 10.90
N ASN A 34 6.89 -0.60 9.82
CA ASN A 34 5.80 -0.67 8.83
C ASN A 34 5.57 0.55 7.90
N ALA A 35 6.54 1.44 7.70
CA ALA A 35 6.45 2.51 6.70
C ALA A 35 7.02 2.08 5.33
N LEU A 36 6.24 2.25 4.25
CA LEU A 36 6.65 2.04 2.86
C LEU A 36 6.54 3.34 2.06
N GLU A 37 7.62 3.78 1.41
CA GLU A 37 7.63 4.92 0.49
C GLU A 37 8.10 4.48 -0.90
N SER A 38 7.44 4.94 -1.97
CA SER A 38 7.95 4.74 -3.33
C SER A 38 7.58 5.89 -4.27
N ARG A 39 8.41 6.04 -5.31
CA ARG A 39 8.40 7.17 -6.26
C ARG A 39 8.33 6.63 -7.69
N ALA A 40 7.30 6.97 -8.43
CA ALA A 40 7.23 6.66 -9.85
C ALA A 40 8.05 7.68 -10.65
N ALA A 41 9.06 7.22 -11.39
CA ALA A 41 9.90 8.07 -12.23
C ALA A 41 9.28 8.27 -13.62
N ALA A 42 8.42 9.28 -13.77
CA ALA A 42 8.16 9.85 -15.08
C ALA A 42 9.17 10.98 -15.32
N GLY A 43 9.97 10.90 -16.39
CA GLY A 43 11.00 11.91 -16.69
C GLY A 43 10.40 13.30 -16.88
N ALA A 44 10.99 14.32 -16.26
CA ALA A 44 10.64 15.76 -16.28
C ALA A 44 9.16 16.16 -15.99
N ALA A 45 8.23 15.22 -16.02
CA ALA A 45 6.81 15.34 -15.73
C ALA A 45 6.52 14.78 -14.33
N ALA A 46 5.49 15.31 -13.67
CA ALA A 46 5.21 15.12 -12.26
C ALA A 46 5.32 13.65 -11.79
N LYS A 47 6.07 13.44 -10.70
CA LYS A 47 6.31 12.12 -10.11
C LYS A 47 5.21 11.83 -9.09
N PHE A 48 4.53 10.70 -9.23
CA PHE A 48 3.68 10.19 -8.17
C PHE A 48 4.56 9.69 -7.01
N ILE A 49 4.13 10.01 -5.80
CA ILE A 49 4.75 9.57 -4.56
C ILE A 49 3.67 8.93 -3.72
N PHE A 50 4.04 7.90 -2.98
CA PHE A 50 3.19 7.42 -1.90
C PHE A 50 3.95 7.06 -0.66
N LYS A 51 3.23 7.14 0.45
CA LYS A 51 3.66 6.70 1.75
C LYS A 51 2.57 5.88 2.40
N ALA A 52 2.83 4.61 2.68
CA ALA A 52 1.90 3.73 3.38
C ALA A 52 2.42 3.42 4.79
N ILE A 53 1.55 3.52 5.80
CA ILE A 53 1.86 3.20 7.19
C ILE A 53 0.71 2.36 7.77
N GLY A 54 1.00 1.15 8.25
CA GLY A 54 -0.01 0.30 8.88
C GLY A 54 0.24 -1.19 8.68
N SER A 55 -0.74 -1.90 8.13
CA SER A 55 -0.66 -3.33 7.86
C SER A 55 0.34 -3.59 6.72
N ALA A 56 1.36 -4.41 6.98
CA ALA A 56 2.37 -4.77 5.97
C ALA A 56 1.72 -5.44 4.73
N ALA A 57 0.70 -6.28 4.94
CA ALA A 57 -0.02 -6.93 3.85
C ALA A 57 -0.74 -5.93 2.93
N VAL A 58 -1.29 -4.86 3.50
CA VAL A 58 -1.96 -3.80 2.74
C VAL A 58 -0.92 -2.88 2.08
N ALA A 59 0.16 -2.53 2.78
CA ALA A 59 1.25 -1.72 2.23
C ALA A 59 1.90 -2.38 1.00
N GLU A 60 2.07 -3.70 1.00
CA GLU A 60 2.58 -4.43 -0.15
C GLU A 60 1.63 -4.35 -1.37
N SER A 61 0.33 -4.54 -1.15
CA SER A 61 -0.69 -4.39 -2.20
C SER A 61 -0.70 -3.00 -2.80
N ILE A 62 -0.52 -1.97 -1.96
CA ILE A 62 -0.38 -0.58 -2.41
C ILE A 62 0.84 -0.43 -3.32
N SER A 63 2.00 -0.96 -2.92
CA SER A 63 3.22 -0.94 -3.74
C SER A 63 3.01 -1.50 -5.14
N GLU A 64 2.26 -2.61 -5.24
CA GLU A 64 1.93 -3.23 -6.52
C GLU A 64 1.00 -2.36 -7.35
N ALA A 65 -0.04 -1.79 -6.74
CA ALA A 65 -0.94 -0.86 -7.41
C ALA A 65 -0.18 0.34 -7.99
N PHE A 66 0.82 0.87 -7.27
CA PHE A 66 1.63 2.00 -7.74
C PHE A 66 2.43 1.71 -9.01
N LYS A 67 2.91 0.49 -9.21
CA LYS A 67 3.66 0.11 -10.43
C LYS A 67 2.81 0.26 -11.69
N THR A 68 1.50 0.15 -11.55
CA THR A 68 0.54 0.21 -12.66
C THR A 68 0.11 1.64 -13.03
N LEU A 69 0.46 2.65 -12.23
CA LEU A 69 0.03 4.04 -12.46
C LEU A 69 0.71 4.70 -13.66
N GLY A 70 1.88 4.21 -14.11
CA GLY A 70 2.54 4.66 -15.35
C GLY A 70 2.55 6.19 -15.56
N SER A 71 2.46 6.61 -16.82
CA SER A 71 2.48 8.03 -17.24
C SER A 71 1.10 8.71 -17.15
N ILE A 72 0.27 8.39 -16.15
CA ILE A 72 -1.04 9.05 -16.01
C ILE A 72 -0.81 10.52 -15.62
N GLY A 73 -0.94 11.43 -16.58
CA GLY A 73 -0.76 12.87 -16.34
C GLY A 73 -1.97 13.57 -15.69
N LYS A 74 -3.08 12.87 -15.49
CA LYS A 74 -4.35 13.44 -14.99
C LYS A 74 -4.63 12.95 -13.58
N TRP A 75 -4.76 13.89 -12.64
CA TRP A 75 -4.92 13.60 -11.21
C TRP A 75 -6.10 12.67 -10.88
N ASP A 76 -7.30 13.00 -11.36
CA ASP A 76 -8.50 12.21 -11.04
C ASP A 76 -8.43 10.79 -11.61
N GLN A 77 -7.89 10.64 -12.82
CA GLN A 77 -7.65 9.34 -13.44
C GLN A 77 -6.62 8.52 -12.66
N ALA A 78 -5.59 9.17 -12.13
CA ALA A 78 -4.57 8.52 -11.31
C ALA A 78 -5.18 8.04 -9.99
N ARG A 79 -6.03 8.84 -9.34
CA ARG A 79 -6.75 8.45 -8.12
C ARG A 79 -7.69 7.28 -8.35
N GLU A 80 -8.49 7.31 -9.40
CA GLU A 80 -9.39 6.20 -9.75
C GLU A 80 -8.63 4.91 -10.10
N THR A 81 -7.49 5.03 -10.79
CA THR A 81 -6.64 3.87 -11.09
C THR A 81 -6.00 3.34 -9.80
N PHE A 82 -5.52 4.23 -8.95
CA PHE A 82 -4.88 3.91 -7.68
C PHE A 82 -5.82 3.13 -6.77
N THR A 83 -7.03 3.63 -6.50
CA THR A 83 -7.99 2.97 -5.60
C THR A 83 -8.42 1.60 -6.11
N LYS A 84 -8.78 1.48 -7.40
CA LYS A 84 -9.18 0.21 -8.01
C LYS A 84 -8.07 -0.83 -7.94
N ASN A 85 -6.86 -0.45 -8.34
CA ASN A 85 -5.73 -1.39 -8.37
C ASN A 85 -5.28 -1.76 -6.95
N THR A 86 -5.37 -0.84 -6.00
CA THR A 86 -5.06 -1.12 -4.59
C THR A 86 -6.03 -2.14 -4.02
N VAL A 87 -7.34 -1.95 -4.19
CA VAL A 87 -8.33 -2.89 -3.66
C VAL A 87 -8.27 -4.24 -4.35
N GLN A 88 -8.00 -4.28 -5.65
CA GLN A 88 -7.75 -5.55 -6.35
C GLN A 88 -6.52 -6.26 -5.78
N ALA A 89 -5.39 -5.56 -5.65
CA ALA A 89 -4.16 -6.12 -5.11
C ALA A 89 -4.29 -6.56 -3.65
N MET A 90 -5.14 -5.87 -2.86
CA MET A 90 -5.53 -6.30 -1.52
C MET A 90 -6.35 -7.59 -1.60
N TRP A 91 -7.38 -7.62 -2.42
CA TRP A 91 -8.27 -8.78 -2.54
C TRP A 91 -7.54 -10.08 -2.92
N ASP A 92 -6.57 -9.98 -3.83
CA ASP A 92 -5.74 -11.10 -4.29
C ASP A 92 -4.81 -11.63 -3.19
N ARG A 93 -4.48 -10.82 -2.18
CA ARG A 93 -3.57 -11.14 -1.06
C ARG A 93 -4.28 -11.24 0.29
N ARG A 94 -5.61 -11.24 0.30
CA ARG A 94 -6.37 -11.10 1.54
C ARG A 94 -6.18 -12.30 2.47
N PRO A 95 -6.22 -12.10 3.80
CA PRO A 95 -6.32 -13.21 4.73
C PRO A 95 -7.64 -13.97 4.51
N SER A 96 -7.68 -15.26 4.82
CA SER A 96 -8.85 -16.12 4.53
C SER A 96 -10.15 -15.65 5.20
N GLN A 97 -10.05 -15.01 6.36
CA GLN A 97 -11.20 -14.46 7.09
C GLN A 97 -11.75 -13.17 6.46
N ALA A 98 -10.95 -12.46 5.66
CA ALA A 98 -11.38 -11.19 5.08
C ALA A 98 -12.42 -11.43 3.99
N HIS A 99 -13.57 -10.80 4.17
CA HIS A 99 -14.72 -10.88 3.29
C HIS A 99 -15.01 -9.54 2.62
N ALA A 100 -14.35 -8.46 3.05
CA ALA A 100 -14.28 -7.20 2.32
C ALA A 100 -12.86 -6.62 2.33
N ALA A 101 -12.50 -5.92 1.25
CA ALA A 101 -11.35 -5.04 1.15
C ALA A 101 -11.84 -3.65 0.78
N VAL A 102 -11.45 -2.62 1.56
CA VAL A 102 -11.93 -1.25 1.42
C VAL A 102 -10.73 -0.30 1.35
N CYS A 103 -10.76 0.65 0.42
CA CYS A 103 -9.87 1.81 0.40
C CYS A 103 -10.69 3.09 0.21
N TYR A 104 -10.58 4.03 1.15
CA TYR A 104 -11.41 5.23 1.17
C TYR A 104 -10.68 6.47 1.66
N ASN A 105 -10.94 7.65 1.08
CA ASN A 105 -10.24 8.91 1.43
C ASN A 105 -11.09 9.95 2.17
N MET A 106 -12.30 9.60 2.61
CA MET A 106 -13.19 10.52 3.32
C MET A 106 -13.51 9.98 4.73
N GLY A 107 -14.35 10.71 5.47
CA GLY A 107 -14.77 10.28 6.80
C GLY A 107 -15.60 9.01 6.77
N TYR A 108 -15.42 8.12 7.74
CA TYR A 108 -16.21 6.89 7.86
C TYR A 108 -16.31 6.45 9.32
N THR A 109 -17.20 5.52 9.60
CA THR A 109 -17.26 4.78 10.87
C THR A 109 -17.28 3.28 10.61
N VAL A 110 -16.68 2.51 11.52
CA VAL A 110 -16.80 1.04 11.53
C VAL A 110 -17.41 0.63 12.87
N SER A 111 -18.49 -0.16 12.84
CA SER A 111 -19.22 -0.53 14.06
C SER A 111 -18.44 -1.48 14.96
N ASN A 112 -17.62 -2.37 14.38
CA ASN A 112 -16.82 -3.34 15.12
C ASN A 112 -15.37 -3.37 14.61
N THR A 113 -14.50 -2.61 15.26
CA THR A 113 -13.07 -2.52 14.88
C THR A 113 -12.26 -3.77 15.23
N ASN A 114 -12.82 -4.74 15.95
CA ASN A 114 -12.16 -6.03 16.19
C ASN A 114 -12.27 -6.96 14.98
N GLU A 115 -13.27 -6.75 14.12
CA GLU A 115 -13.51 -7.53 12.91
C GLU A 115 -12.98 -6.80 11.65
N MET A 116 -11.84 -6.13 11.82
CA MET A 116 -11.10 -5.49 10.73
C MET A 116 -9.60 -5.49 11.02
N THR A 117 -8.79 -5.35 9.98
CA THR A 117 -7.37 -5.01 10.18
C THR A 117 -7.24 -3.54 10.60
N PRO A 118 -6.19 -3.16 11.34
CA PRO A 118 -5.84 -1.75 11.48
C PRO A 118 -5.76 -1.05 10.12
N ALA A 119 -6.30 0.16 10.03
CA ALA A 119 -6.27 0.95 8.81
C ALA A 119 -4.82 1.25 8.42
N THR A 120 -4.51 1.02 7.15
CA THR A 120 -3.25 1.45 6.55
C THR A 120 -3.47 2.81 5.93
N LYS A 121 -2.81 3.82 6.49
CA LYS A 121 -2.83 5.20 6.00
C LYS A 121 -1.94 5.29 4.77
N VAL A 122 -2.48 5.84 3.68
CA VAL A 122 -1.76 6.00 2.41
C VAL A 122 -1.83 7.45 1.98
N GLU A 123 -0.72 8.16 2.06
CA GLU A 123 -0.58 9.45 1.40
C GLU A 123 -0.29 9.17 -0.09
N PHE A 124 -1.14 9.66 -0.99
CA PHE A 124 -0.92 9.61 -2.44
C PHE A 124 -0.77 11.02 -2.99
N SER A 125 0.34 11.30 -3.66
CA SER A 125 0.72 12.67 -4.04
C SER A 125 1.22 12.77 -5.49
N LEU A 126 0.88 13.88 -6.15
CA LEU A 126 1.37 14.30 -7.47
C LEU A 126 1.72 15.79 -7.45
N GLY A 127 3.00 16.13 -7.35
CA GLY A 127 3.43 17.53 -7.21
C GLY A 127 2.88 18.12 -5.90
N SER A 128 2.04 19.16 -5.98
CA SER A 128 1.36 19.77 -4.83
C SER A 128 0.00 19.14 -4.50
N LEU A 129 -0.53 18.30 -5.38
CA LEU A 129 -1.79 17.58 -5.15
C LEU A 129 -1.51 16.37 -4.27
N HIS A 130 -2.35 16.15 -3.27
CA HIS A 130 -2.26 15.01 -2.37
C HIS A 130 -3.65 14.60 -1.89
N THR A 131 -3.79 13.31 -1.57
CA THR A 131 -4.99 12.72 -0.98
C THR A 131 -4.57 11.59 -0.04
N ASP A 132 -5.16 11.54 1.14
CA ASP A 132 -4.94 10.47 2.11
C ASP A 132 -6.03 9.41 2.04
N TYR A 133 -5.65 8.15 1.92
CA TYR A 133 -6.55 7.01 1.91
C TYR A 133 -6.36 6.13 3.14
N ASP A 134 -7.45 5.56 3.62
CA ASP A 134 -7.47 4.48 4.60
C ASP A 134 -7.83 3.19 3.89
N CYS A 135 -6.91 2.23 3.93
CA CYS A 135 -7.08 0.91 3.33
C CYS A 135 -7.06 -0.19 4.40
N PHE A 136 -8.06 -1.07 4.40
CA PHE A 136 -8.19 -2.14 5.38
C PHE A 136 -9.05 -3.30 4.86
N TYR A 137 -8.91 -4.46 5.51
CA TYR A 137 -9.86 -5.56 5.35
C TYR A 137 -10.92 -5.51 6.45
N MET A 138 -12.11 -6.02 6.14
CA MET A 138 -13.18 -6.25 7.10
C MET A 138 -13.73 -7.66 6.98
N TRP A 139 -14.33 -8.13 8.07
CA TRP A 139 -15.08 -9.37 8.13
C TRP A 139 -16.21 -9.25 9.16
N GLY A 140 -16.99 -10.32 9.30
CA GLY A 140 -18.09 -10.41 10.27
C GLY A 140 -17.75 -11.32 11.44
N PRO A 141 -18.65 -11.45 12.42
CA PRO A 141 -20.06 -11.06 12.32
C PRO A 141 -20.37 -9.61 12.70
N ASP A 142 -21.51 -9.11 12.23
CA ASP A 142 -22.13 -7.81 12.55
C ASP A 142 -21.16 -6.60 12.52
N ASN A 143 -20.52 -6.40 11.37
CA ASN A 143 -19.64 -5.26 11.15
C ASN A 143 -20.14 -4.38 10.01
N HIS A 144 -20.21 -3.07 10.25
CA HIS A 144 -20.76 -2.09 9.33
C HIS A 144 -19.73 -1.00 9.10
N PHE A 145 -19.34 -0.79 7.84
CA PHE A 145 -18.64 0.39 7.39
C PHE A 145 -19.66 1.37 6.82
N ASN A 146 -19.78 2.52 7.48
CA ASN A 146 -20.64 3.61 7.03
C ASN A 146 -19.76 4.72 6.46
N SER A 147 -19.90 4.97 5.16
CA SER A 147 -19.18 6.02 4.47
C SER A 147 -19.81 7.38 4.73
N GLN A 148 -18.98 8.44 4.79
CA GLN A 148 -19.45 9.82 4.91
C GLN A 148 -18.93 10.63 3.71
N GLY A 149 -19.86 11.04 2.86
CA GLY A 149 -19.57 11.84 1.67
C GLY A 149 -19.90 11.11 0.38
N ASP A 150 -19.36 11.62 -0.71
CA ASP A 150 -19.66 11.08 -2.04
C ASP A 150 -18.79 9.84 -2.32
N GLY A 151 -19.43 8.75 -2.72
CA GLY A 151 -18.76 7.53 -3.17
C GLY A 151 -18.02 7.71 -4.50
N GLY A 152 -17.98 6.64 -5.29
CA GLY A 152 -17.32 6.62 -6.60
C GLY A 152 -15.81 6.36 -6.51
N TYR A 153 -15.24 5.82 -7.60
CA TYR A 153 -13.90 5.23 -7.56
C TYR A 153 -12.76 6.18 -7.23
N ILE A 154 -12.93 7.49 -7.45
CA ILE A 154 -11.93 8.48 -7.03
C ILE A 154 -11.74 8.46 -5.50
N ASN A 155 -12.81 8.18 -4.77
CA ASN A 155 -12.85 8.22 -3.31
C ASN A 155 -12.86 6.83 -2.68
N LEU A 156 -13.74 5.95 -3.16
CA LEU A 156 -13.99 4.62 -2.61
C LEU A 156 -13.79 3.54 -3.68
N ALA A 157 -12.97 2.55 -3.36
CA ALA A 157 -13.04 1.24 -3.99
C ALA A 157 -13.30 0.18 -2.92
N THR A 158 -14.10 -0.83 -3.26
CA THR A 158 -14.35 -1.97 -2.38
C THR A 158 -14.55 -3.24 -3.20
N ILE A 159 -14.11 -4.36 -2.67
CA ILE A 159 -14.50 -5.70 -3.13
C ILE A 159 -15.07 -6.42 -1.92
N THR A 160 -16.26 -7.01 -2.09
CA THR A 160 -16.98 -7.77 -1.07
C THR A 160 -17.31 -9.17 -1.57
N GLN A 161 -17.22 -10.19 -0.72
CA GLN A 161 -17.67 -11.55 -0.99
C GLN A 161 -18.16 -12.21 0.30
N GLY A 162 -18.92 -13.30 0.19
CA GLY A 162 -19.29 -14.11 1.34
C GLY A 162 -20.35 -13.43 2.19
N ASN A 163 -20.06 -13.23 3.48
CA ASN A 163 -20.98 -12.57 4.39
C ASN A 163 -20.96 -11.04 4.30
N CYS A 164 -20.06 -10.45 3.50
CA CYS A 164 -20.03 -9.01 3.26
C CYS A 164 -20.75 -8.63 1.96
N SER A 165 -21.48 -7.53 1.98
CA SER A 165 -22.16 -6.94 0.83
C SER A 165 -21.95 -5.42 0.78
N PHE A 166 -21.96 -4.86 -0.44
CA PHE A 166 -21.86 -3.43 -0.68
C PHE A 166 -23.23 -2.84 -1.04
N ASP A 167 -23.63 -1.75 -0.37
CA ASP A 167 -24.79 -0.95 -0.75
C ASP A 167 -24.35 0.18 -1.69
N GLY A 168 -24.64 0.03 -2.99
CA GLY A 168 -24.30 1.04 -3.99
C GLY A 168 -25.06 2.37 -3.87
N LYS A 169 -26.11 2.46 -3.04
CA LYS A 169 -26.85 3.72 -2.81
C LYS A 169 -26.17 4.59 -1.76
N THR A 170 -25.73 3.98 -0.67
CA THR A 170 -25.10 4.68 0.45
C THR A 170 -23.58 4.58 0.43
N SER A 171 -23.02 3.72 -0.43
CA SER A 171 -21.59 3.39 -0.48
C SER A 171 -21.06 2.69 0.78
N ASP A 172 -21.94 1.95 1.48
CA ASP A 172 -21.63 1.25 2.72
C ASP A 172 -21.29 -0.23 2.50
N VAL A 173 -20.59 -0.83 3.47
CA VAL A 173 -20.32 -2.27 3.48
C VAL A 173 -20.88 -2.87 4.77
N TYR A 174 -21.67 -3.93 4.62
CA TYR A 174 -22.18 -4.70 5.75
C TYR A 174 -21.65 -6.13 5.70
N CYS A 175 -21.11 -6.61 6.81
CA CYS A 175 -20.62 -7.97 7.02
C CYS A 175 -21.45 -8.67 8.09
N ALA A 176 -22.25 -9.67 7.68
CA ALA A 176 -23.16 -10.43 8.53
C ALA A 176 -22.46 -11.43 9.46
#